data_AF-A0A8R1EU69-F1
#
_entry.id   AF-A0A8R1EU69-F1
#
_cell.length_a   1.000
_cell.length_b   1.000
_cell.length_c   1.000
_cell.angle_alpha   90.00
_cell.angle_beta   90.00
_cell.angle_gamma   90.00
#
_symmetry.space_group_name_H-M   'P 1'
#
loop_
_entity.id
_entity.type
_entity.pdbx_description
1 polymer ?
#
loop_
_entity_poly.entity_id
_entity_poly.type
_entity_poly.pdbx_seq_one_letter_code
_entity_poly.pdbx_strand_id
1 'polypeptide(L)' 'MISKTALETADFVLRELTDSPSAFGGKRNLLGGDFRQILPVIRHGTKTTTVSRTVIPGINSRSSRF' A
#
# COMPACT_ATOMS: atom_id res chain seq x y z
N MET A 1 -2.39 -1.91 11.69
CA MET A 1 -2.34 -1.19 10.40
C MET A 1 -0.91 -1.05 9.91
N ILE A 2 -0.59 -1.61 8.74
CA ILE A 2 0.66 -1.32 8.03
C ILE A 2 0.42 -0.11 7.11
N SER A 3 1.34 0.85 7.09
CA SER A 3 1.24 1.96 6.13
C SER A 3 1.67 1.47 4.75
N LYS A 4 1.10 2.06 3.69
CA LYS A 4 1.53 1.81 2.31
C LYS A 4 3.06 1.93 2.16
N THR A 5 3.65 2.95 2.77
CA THR A 5 5.10 3.19 2.76
C THR A 5 5.90 2.05 3.38
N ALA A 6 5.43 1.48 4.50
CA ALA A 6 6.11 0.37 5.15
C ALA A 6 6.10 -0.90 4.28
N LEU A 7 5.00 -1.14 3.55
CA LEU A 7 4.90 -2.26 2.62
C LEU A 7 5.82 -2.06 1.39
N GLU A 8 5.88 -0.84 0.86
CA GLU A 8 6.77 -0.49 -0.27
C GLU A 8 8.24 -0.58 0.13
N THR A 9 8.62 -0.11 1.33
CA THR A 9 9.99 -0.25 1.84
C THR A 9 10.36 -1.71 2.06
N ALA A 10 9.45 -2.53 2.59
CA ALA A 10 9.69 -3.96 2.77
C ALA A 10 9.89 -4.68 1.42
N ASP A 11 9.09 -4.36 0.41
CA ASP A 11 9.24 -4.89 -0.95
C ASP A 11 10.59 -4.49 -1.56
N PHE A 12 10.97 -3.21 -1.44
CA PHE A 12 12.28 -2.72 -1.91
C PHE A 12 13.44 -3.47 -1.25
N VAL A 13 13.47 -3.55 0.08
CA VAL A 13 14.53 -4.23 0.83
C VAL A 13 14.65 -5.71 0.44
N LEU A 14 13.52 -6.40 0.26
CA LEU A 14 13.53 -7.83 -0.06
C LEU A 14 13.93 -8.12 -1.51
N ARG A 15 13.63 -7.22 -2.44
CA ARG A 15 14.12 -7.27 -3.82
C ARG A 15 15.63 -7.07 -3.87
N GLU A 16 16.14 -6.05 -3.19
CA GLU A 16 17.58 -5.78 -3.08
C GLU A 16 18.33 -6.97 -2.45
N LEU A 17 17.80 -7.54 -1.36
CA LEU A 17 18.45 -8.67 -0.69
C LEU A 17 18.47 -9.95 -1.53
N THR A 18 17.45 -10.17 -2.36
CA THR A 18 17.35 -11.39 -3.18
C THR A 18 17.89 -11.19 -4.60
N ASP A 19 18.33 -9.98 -4.96
CA ASP A 19 18.70 -9.60 -6.34
C ASP A 19 17.66 -10.08 -7.37
N SER A 20 16.38 -9.92 -7.01
CA SER A 20 15.26 -10.41 -7.82
C SER A 20 14.25 -9.31 -8.05
N PRO A 21 13.85 -9.03 -9.31
CA PRO A 21 12.84 -8.03 -9.62
C PRO A 21 11.42 -8.47 -9.24
N SER A 22 11.25 -9.71 -8.78
CA SER A 22 9.97 -10.26 -8.36
C SER A 22 9.51 -9.61 -7.06
N ALA A 23 8.19 -9.44 -6.89
CA ALA A 23 7.62 -8.87 -5.66
C ALA A 23 8.17 -9.58 -4.41
N PHE A 24 8.58 -8.79 -3.42
CA PHE A 24 9.24 -9.21 -2.18
C PHE A 24 10.42 -10.16 -2.40
N GLY A 25 11.18 -9.98 -3.49
CA GLY A 25 12.30 -10.86 -3.85
C GLY A 25 11.86 -12.30 -4.10
N GLY A 26 10.68 -12.51 -4.68
CA GLY A 26 10.15 -13.84 -5.03
C GLY A 26 9.72 -14.70 -3.84
N LYS A 27 9.59 -14.12 -2.64
CA LYS A 27 9.14 -14.84 -1.45
C LYS A 27 7.63 -15.02 -1.47
N ARG A 28 7.15 -16.14 -0.88
CA ARG A 28 5.71 -16.35 -0.66
C ARG A 28 5.29 -15.52 0.55
N ASN A 29 4.44 -14.53 0.35
CA ASN A 29 3.95 -13.65 1.42
C ASN A 29 2.49 -13.96 1.72
N LEU A 30 2.18 -14.16 3.01
CA LEU A 30 0.82 -14.22 3.51
C LEU A 30 0.54 -12.95 4.32
N LEU A 31 -0.18 -12.01 3.71
CA LEU A 31 -0.57 -10.76 4.38
C LEU A 31 -1.91 -10.98 5.08
N GLY A 32 -1.86 -11.17 6.39
CA GLY A 32 -3.04 -11.24 7.26
C GLY A 32 -3.23 -9.93 8.01
N GLY A 33 -4.47 -9.43 8.04
CA GLY A 33 -4.82 -8.23 8.79
C GLY A 33 -6.33 -8.13 8.99
N ASP A 34 -6.72 -7.37 10.01
CA ASP A 34 -8.12 -6.97 10.16
C ASP A 34 -8.42 -5.86 9.15
N PHE A 35 -8.99 -6.22 7.99
CA PHE A 35 -9.39 -5.25 6.95
C PHE A 35 -10.64 -4.44 7.36
N ARG A 36 -11.29 -4.79 8.47
CA ARG A 36 -12.32 -3.98 9.12
C ARG A 36 -11.72 -3.01 10.16
N GLN A 37 -10.39 -3.03 10.34
CA GLN A 37 -9.67 -2.05 11.15
C GLN A 37 -9.84 -0.67 10.50
N ILE A 38 -10.37 0.27 11.28
CA ILE A 38 -10.63 1.67 10.90
C ILE A 38 -9.41 2.22 10.17
N LEU A 39 -9.63 2.88 9.02
CA LEU A 39 -8.57 3.49 8.18
C LEU A 39 -7.56 4.28 9.03
N PRO A 40 -6.28 4.34 8.62
CA PRO A 40 -5.27 5.00 9.44
C PRO A 40 -5.68 6.45 9.62
N VAL A 41 -5.78 6.90 10.86
CA VAL A 41 -6.26 8.25 11.18
C VAL A 41 -5.21 9.25 10.70
N ILE A 42 -5.49 9.92 9.57
CA ILE A 42 -4.65 11.00 9.06
C ILE A 42 -5.11 12.29 9.73
N ARG A 43 -4.32 12.80 10.68
CA ARG A 43 -4.54 14.13 11.26
C ARG A 43 -4.44 15.16 10.13
N HIS A 44 -5.46 15.99 9.94
CA HIS A 44 -5.59 16.97 8.85
C HIS A 44 -5.68 16.39 7.42
N GLY A 45 -6.00 15.10 7.26
CA GLY A 45 -6.19 14.48 5.94
C GLY A 45 -7.60 14.66 5.39
N THR A 46 -7.72 14.99 4.10
CA THR A 46 -8.99 14.87 3.36
C THR A 46 -9.29 13.40 3.06
N LYS A 47 -10.56 13.06 2.76
CA LYS A 47 -10.99 11.67 2.44
C LYS A 47 -10.13 11.03 1.34
N THR A 48 -9.64 11.83 0.38
CA THR A 48 -8.77 11.39 -0.71
C THR A 48 -7.38 10.98 -0.24
N THR A 49 -6.80 11.66 0.75
CA THR A 49 -5.51 11.32 1.36
C THR A 49 -5.59 9.99 2.13
N THR A 50 -6.73 9.72 2.76
CA THR A 50 -6.94 8.45 3.48
C THR A 50 -7.03 7.27 2.52
N VAL A 51 -7.77 7.41 1.42
CA VAL A 51 -7.89 6.36 0.39
C VAL A 51 -6.55 6.10 -0.31
N SER A 52 -5.79 7.14 -0.66
CA SER A 52 -4.51 6.98 -1.38
C SER A 52 -3.39 6.31 -0.56
N ARG A 53 -3.48 6.37 0.78
CA ARG A 53 -2.57 5.70 1.72
C ARG A 53 -3.03 4.31 2.15
N THR A 54 -4.20 3.87 1.72
CA THR A 54 -4.72 2.53 1.99
C THR A 54 -4.35 1.59 0.83
N VAL A 55 -4.22 0.29 1.11
CA VAL A 55 -3.83 -0.74 0.13
C VAL A 55 -4.99 -1.12 -0.83
N ILE A 56 -6.04 -0.29 -0.92
CA ILE A 56 -7.17 -0.55 -1.83
C ILE A 56 -6.76 -0.08 -3.24
N PRO A 57 -6.73 -0.96 -4.25
CA PRO A 57 -6.42 -0.55 -5.61
C PRO A 57 -7.63 0.11 -6.26
N GLY A 58 -7.48 1.36 -6.70
CA GLY A 58 -8.30 1.93 -7.78
C GLY A 58 -9.54 2.72 -7.37
N ILE A 59 -9.37 4.00 -6.98
CA ILE A 59 -10.41 5.04 -7.13
C ILE A 59 -9.77 6.37 -7.56
N ASN A 60 -8.80 6.36 -8.49
CA ASN A 60 -8.29 7.62 -9.06
C ASN A 60 -7.93 7.52 -10.54
N SER A 61 -8.90 7.11 -11.35
CA SER A 61 -8.89 7.38 -12.80
C SER A 61 -10.32 7.45 -13.31
N ARG A 62 -10.96 8.62 -13.14
CA ARG A 62 -12.17 9.07 -13.88
C ARG A 62 -12.57 10.47 -13.40
N SER A 63 -11.75 11.48 -13.69
CA SER A 63 -12.18 12.89 -13.65
C SER A 63 -11.23 13.77 -14.46
N SER A 64 -11.20 13.55 -15.78
CA SER A 64 -10.67 14.51 -16.75
C SER A 64 -11.20 14.13 -18.13
N ARG A 65 -12.48 14.46 -18.37
CA ARG A 65 -13.08 14.67 -19.68
C ARG A 65 -14.26 15.62 -19.50
N PHE A 66 -13.91 16.89 -19.34
CA PHE A 66 -14.52 18.00 -20.05
C PHE A 66 -13.35 18.80 -20.64
#